data_AF-A0A6I6A759-F1
#
_entry.id   AF-A0A6I6A759-F1
#
_cell.length_a   1.000
_cell.length_b   1.000
_cell.length_c   1.000
_cell.angle_alpha   90.00
_cell.angle_beta   90.00
_cell.angle_gamma   90.00
#
_symmetry.space_group_name_H-M   'P 1'
#
loop_
_entity.id
_entity.type
_entity.pdbx_description
1 polymer ?
#
loop_
_entity_poly.entity_id
_entity_poly.type
_entity_poly.pdbx_seq_one_letter_code
_entity_poly.pdbx_strand_id
1 'polypeptide(L)'
;MDSSRKDEAIRMEIDIEQELAGKNPARLAPQVRKQIRIQQLRVRSHLIMAFVSAGIFSLHLFPGWVPLWMAVCALIVFPISLLCLYGDGRLLKYQQQKLTLIEEILKSRGK
;
A
#
# COMPACT_ATOMS: atom_id res chain seq x y z
N MET A 1 -16.20 -4.02 17.54
CA MET A 1 -15.50 -3.98 16.24
C MET A 1 -13.96 -3.87 16.43
N ASP A 2 -13.38 -4.54 17.45
CA ASP A 2 -12.03 -4.20 17.95
C ASP A 2 -11.13 -5.43 18.28
N SER A 3 -11.65 -6.67 18.28
CA SER A 3 -10.82 -7.87 18.51
C SER A 3 -10.02 -8.26 17.27
N SER A 4 -10.69 -8.42 16.12
CA SER A 4 -10.05 -8.88 14.87
C SER A 4 -8.90 -7.98 14.38
N ARG A 5 -8.98 -6.66 14.64
CA ARG A 5 -7.94 -5.71 14.24
C ARG A 5 -6.69 -5.80 15.13
N LYS A 6 -6.88 -6.15 16.41
CA LYS A 6 -5.79 -6.42 17.37
C LYS A 6 -5.13 -7.76 17.05
N ASP A 7 -5.91 -8.79 16.77
CA ASP A 7 -5.40 -10.12 16.39
C ASP A 7 -4.53 -10.05 15.12
N GLU A 8 -4.95 -9.23 14.15
CA GLU A 8 -4.20 -9.01 12.92
C GLU A 8 -2.89 -8.25 13.15
N ALA A 9 -2.89 -7.24 14.02
CA ALA A 9 -1.68 -6.50 14.38
C ALA A 9 -0.65 -7.41 15.08
N ILE A 10 -1.10 -8.23 16.03
CA ILE A 10 -0.25 -9.18 16.75
C ILE A 10 0.36 -10.21 15.79
N ARG A 11 -0.43 -10.73 14.84
CA ARG A 11 0.09 -11.65 13.82
C ARG A 11 1.15 -11.02 12.92
N MET A 12 0.93 -9.78 12.49
CA MET A 12 1.92 -9.06 11.67
C MET A 12 3.22 -8.79 12.44
N GLU A 13 3.13 -8.44 13.72
CA GLU A 13 4.29 -8.20 14.56
C GLU A 13 5.14 -9.47 14.75
N ILE A 14 4.51 -10.61 15.07
CA ILE A 14 5.19 -11.91 15.20
C ILE A 14 5.88 -12.31 13.89
N ASP A 15 5.21 -12.13 12.75
CA ASP A 15 5.74 -12.47 11.43
C ASP A 15 6.96 -11.60 11.09
N ILE A 16 6.91 -10.30 11.41
CA ILE A 16 8.03 -9.38 11.23
C ILE A 16 9.20 -9.76 12.14
N GLU A 17 8.96 -10.08 13.41
CA GLU A 17 10.00 -10.49 14.35
C GLU A 17 10.71 -11.77 13.88
N GLN A 18 9.95 -12.76 13.39
CA GLN A 18 10.52 -13.96 12.77
C GLN A 18 11.34 -13.62 11.52
N GLU A 19 10.86 -12.70 10.69
CA GLU A 19 11.57 -12.30 9.47
C GLU A 19 12.86 -11.50 9.76
N LEU A 20 12.92 -10.83 10.91
CA LEU A 20 14.07 -10.09 11.41
C LEU A 20 15.02 -10.97 12.22
N ALA A 21 14.55 -12.09 12.77
CA ALA A 21 15.36 -13.04 13.52
C ALA A 21 16.51 -13.56 12.63
N GLY A 22 17.74 -13.21 13.02
CA GLY A 22 18.95 -13.60 12.29
C GLY A 22 19.39 -12.65 11.17
N LYS A 23 18.66 -11.57 10.86
CA LYS A 23 19.11 -10.55 9.89
C LYS A 23 19.72 -9.33 10.59
N ASN A 24 20.61 -8.62 9.90
CA ASN A 24 21.20 -7.39 10.43
C ASN A 24 20.24 -6.19 10.25
N PRO A 25 19.65 -5.63 11.33
CA PRO A 25 18.65 -4.57 11.24
C PRO A 25 19.21 -3.27 10.63
N ALA A 26 20.50 -2.97 10.85
CA ALA A 26 21.15 -1.77 10.31
C ALA A 26 21.25 -1.77 8.78
N ARG A 27 21.36 -2.96 8.16
CA ARG A 27 21.39 -3.11 6.70
C ARG A 27 19.99 -3.11 6.09
N LEU A 28 18.98 -3.56 6.84
CA LEU A 28 17.60 -3.65 6.38
C LEU A 28 16.88 -2.30 6.42
N ALA A 29 17.13 -1.47 7.43
CA ALA A 29 16.50 -0.15 7.58
C ALA A 29 16.49 0.71 6.30
N PRO A 30 17.63 0.94 5.60
CA PRO A 30 17.63 1.75 4.38
C PRO A 30 16.86 1.09 3.22
N GLN A 31 16.81 -0.24 3.15
CA GLN A 31 16.07 -0.95 2.11
C GLN A 31 14.57 -0.82 2.32
N VAL A 32 14.10 -1.03 3.55
CA VAL A 32 12.68 -0.86 3.93
C VAL A 32 12.23 0.58 3.69
N ARG A 33 13.05 1.59 4.04
CA ARG A 33 12.76 3.01 3.74
C ARG A 33 12.57 3.28 2.25
N LYS A 34 13.40 2.68 1.39
CA LYS A 34 13.25 2.81 -0.07
C LYS A 34 11.95 2.15 -0.56
N GLN A 35 11.63 0.96 -0.06
CA GLN A 35 10.42 0.24 -0.42
C GLN A 35 9.15 1.00 -0.01
N ILE A 36 9.13 1.60 1.18
CA ILE A 36 8.03 2.47 1.65
C ILE A 36 7.82 3.63 0.67
N ARG A 37 8.88 4.33 0.25
CA ARG A 37 8.76 5.45 -0.71
C ARG A 37 8.19 5.00 -2.04
N ILE A 38 8.63 3.86 -2.57
CA ILE A 38 8.13 3.29 -3.82
C ILE A 38 6.65 2.92 -3.68
N GLN A 39 6.26 2.29 -2.57
CA GLN A 39 4.87 1.92 -2.31
C GLN A 39 3.98 3.15 -2.14
N GLN A 40 4.44 4.20 -1.47
CA GLN A 40 3.71 5.48 -1.40
C GLN A 40 3.48 6.09 -2.78
N LEU A 41 4.48 6.05 -3.66
CA LEU A 41 4.34 6.51 -5.04
C LEU A 41 3.33 5.67 -5.82
N ARG A 42 3.36 4.35 -5.63
CA ARG A 42 2.44 3.41 -6.27
C ARG A 42 0.99 3.59 -5.79
N VAL A 43 0.78 3.73 -4.48
CA VAL A 43 -0.53 4.06 -3.89
C VAL A 43 -1.07 5.36 -4.48
N ARG A 44 -0.25 6.41 -4.59
CA ARG A 44 -0.64 7.67 -5.23
C ARG A 44 -1.01 7.48 -6.70
N SER A 45 -0.22 6.70 -7.44
CA SER A 45 -0.50 6.40 -8.85
C SER A 45 -1.84 5.66 -9.03
N HIS A 46 -2.12 4.63 -8.23
CA HIS A 46 -3.39 3.91 -8.28
C HIS A 46 -4.58 4.80 -7.89
N LEU A 47 -4.38 5.71 -6.93
CA LEU A 47 -5.39 6.67 -6.51
C LEU A 47 -5.72 7.68 -7.64
N ILE A 48 -4.68 8.18 -8.33
CA ILE A 48 -4.86 9.02 -9.52
C ILE A 48 -5.60 8.24 -10.62
N MET A 49 -5.19 7.00 -10.92
CA MET A 49 -5.85 6.17 -11.93
C MET A 49 -7.32 5.88 -11.59
N ALA A 50 -7.64 5.67 -10.31
CA ALA A 50 -9.02 5.51 -9.86
C ALA A 50 -9.85 6.78 -10.10
N PHE A 51 -9.30 7.97 -9.82
CA PHE A 51 -9.99 9.23 -10.13
C PHE A 51 -10.13 9.50 -11.61
N VAL A 52 -9.09 9.22 -12.41
CA VAL A 52 -9.14 9.39 -13.87
C VAL A 52 -10.18 8.48 -14.48
N SER A 53 -10.22 7.20 -14.09
CA SER A 53 -11.23 6.26 -14.59
C SER A 53 -12.65 6.65 -14.16
N ALA A 54 -12.85 7.05 -12.90
CA ALA A 54 -14.14 7.58 -12.44
C ALA A 54 -14.56 8.85 -13.20
N GLY A 55 -13.60 9.74 -13.50
CA GLY A 55 -13.80 10.95 -14.28
C GLY A 55 -14.21 10.65 -15.72
N ILE A 56 -13.49 9.77 -16.42
CA ILE A 56 -13.81 9.33 -17.79
C ILE A 56 -15.21 8.71 -17.85
N PHE A 57 -15.55 7.86 -16.89
CA PHE A 57 -16.88 7.26 -16.81
C PHE A 57 -17.96 8.32 -16.58
N SER A 58 -17.73 9.29 -15.69
CA SER A 58 -18.67 10.39 -15.43
C SER A 58 -18.84 11.31 -16.65
N LEU A 59 -17.75 11.60 -17.37
CA LEU A 59 -17.76 12.40 -18.60
C LEU A 59 -18.50 11.69 -19.75
N HIS A 60 -18.52 10.36 -19.78
CA HIS A 60 -19.30 9.60 -20.76
C HIS A 60 -20.82 9.77 -20.58
N LEU A 61 -21.29 10.18 -19.39
CA LEU A 61 -22.70 10.50 -19.16
C LEU A 61 -23.13 11.77 -19.91
N PHE A 62 -22.18 12.60 -20.36
CA PHE A 62 -22.44 13.76 -21.21
C PHE A 62 -22.34 13.34 -22.69
N PRO A 63 -23.44 13.42 -23.46
CA PRO A 63 -23.46 12.99 -24.85
C PRO A 63 -22.38 13.72 -25.68
N GLY A 64 -21.58 12.94 -26.43
CA GLY A 64 -20.62 13.48 -27.40
C GLY A 64 -19.22 13.80 -26.89
N TRP A 65 -18.94 13.65 -25.59
CA TRP A 65 -17.62 13.98 -25.02
C TRP A 65 -16.64 12.80 -25.00
N VAL A 66 -17.13 11.59 -24.69
CA VAL A 66 -16.28 10.40 -24.53
C VAL A 66 -16.86 9.22 -25.31
N PRO A 67 -16.09 8.58 -26.21
CA PRO A 67 -16.50 7.36 -26.89
C PRO A 67 -16.84 6.22 -25.91
N LEU A 68 -17.86 5.41 -26.22
CA LEU A 68 -18.31 4.29 -25.39
C LEU A 68 -17.18 3.32 -25.02
N TRP A 69 -16.27 3.03 -25.96
CA TRP A 69 -15.15 2.11 -25.71
C TRP A 69 -14.20 2.62 -24.60
N MET A 70 -13.97 3.94 -24.50
CA MET A 70 -13.18 4.53 -23.42
C MET A 70 -13.88 4.39 -22.06
N ALA A 71 -15.21 4.53 -22.04
CA ALA A 71 -15.99 4.35 -20.82
C ALA A 71 -15.97 2.89 -20.33
N VAL A 72 -16.05 1.92 -21.25
CA VAL A 72 -15.91 0.49 -20.94
C VAL A 72 -14.52 0.18 -20.38
N CYS A 73 -13.45 0.72 -20.99
CA CYS A 73 -12.10 0.57 -20.45
C CYS A 73 -11.98 1.17 -19.05
N ALA A 74 -12.54 2.36 -18.82
CA ALA A 74 -12.54 3.00 -17.50
C ALA A 74 -13.28 2.17 -16.44
N LEU A 75 -14.41 1.56 -16.81
CA LEU A 75 -15.20 0.68 -15.93
C LEU A 75 -14.41 -0.57 -15.48
N ILE A 76 -13.53 -1.10 -16.35
CA ILE A 76 -12.67 -2.24 -16.03
C ILE A 76 -11.46 -1.80 -15.17
N VAL A 77 -10.84 -0.67 -15.52
CA VAL A 77 -9.64 -0.17 -14.84
C VAL A 77 -9.95 0.31 -13.42
N PHE A 78 -11.14 0.85 -13.16
CA PHE A 78 -11.54 1.37 -11.86
C PHE A 78 -11.49 0.33 -10.72
N PRO A 79 -12.18 -0.83 -10.80
CA PRO A 79 -12.12 -1.84 -9.74
C PRO A 79 -10.72 -2.46 -9.58
N ILE A 80 -9.97 -2.62 -10.67
CA ILE A 80 -8.58 -3.10 -10.61
C ILE A 80 -7.71 -2.09 -9.85
N SER A 81 -7.87 -0.79 -10.14
CA SER A 81 -7.15 0.28 -9.45
C SER A 81 -7.47 0.34 -7.96
N LEU A 82 -8.73 0.10 -7.59
CA LEU A 82 -9.14 0.01 -6.18
C LEU A 82 -8.54 -1.21 -5.47
N LEU A 83 -8.51 -2.38 -6.12
CA LEU A 83 -7.87 -3.57 -5.58
C LEU A 83 -6.36 -3.36 -5.37
N CYS A 84 -5.67 -2.78 -6.35
CA CYS A 84 -4.26 -2.44 -6.23
C CYS A 84 -4.02 -1.41 -5.11
N LEU A 85 -4.87 -0.38 -5.01
CA LEU A 85 -4.80 0.61 -3.93
C LEU A 85 -4.94 -0.03 -2.54
N TYR A 86 -5.88 -0.96 -2.39
CA TYR A 86 -6.08 -1.70 -1.15
C TYR A 86 -4.86 -2.58 -0.81
N GLY A 87 -4.36 -3.35 -1.78
CA GLY A 87 -3.20 -4.22 -1.61
C GLY A 87 -1.92 -3.46 -1.26
N ASP A 88 -1.60 -2.41 -2.02
CA ASP A 88 -0.42 -1.58 -1.75
C ASP A 88 -0.57 -0.79 -0.44
N GLY A 89 -1.78 -0.37 -0.09
CA GLY A 89 -2.06 0.29 1.19
C GLY A 89 -1.82 -0.62 2.40
N ARG A 90 -2.20 -1.89 2.29
CA ARG A 90 -1.92 -2.93 3.30
C ARG A 90 -0.42 -3.20 3.40
N LEU A 91 0.25 -3.35 2.26
CA LEU A 91 1.69 -3.60 2.21
C LEU A 91 2.48 -2.43 2.80
N LEU A 92 2.05 -1.18 2.53
CA LEU A 92 2.67 0.02 3.07
C LEU A 92 2.63 0.04 4.61
N LYS A 93 1.48 -0.33 5.20
CA LYS A 93 1.35 -0.43 6.67
C LYS A 93 2.28 -1.48 7.25
N TYR A 94 2.37 -2.66 6.61
CA TYR A 94 3.27 -3.72 7.04
C TYR A 94 4.74 -3.26 7.01
N GLN A 95 5.17 -2.60 5.92
CA GLN A 95 6.54 -2.09 5.81
C GLN A 95 6.83 -0.97 6.82
N GLN A 96 5.84 -0.13 7.14
CA GLN A 96 5.97 0.89 8.18
C GLN A 96 6.14 0.27 9.57
N GLN A 97 5.32 -0.72 9.94
CA GLN A 97 5.47 -1.46 11.20
C GLN A 97 6.83 -2.15 11.29
N LYS A 98 7.28 -2.77 10.20
CA LYS A 98 8.60 -3.39 10.11
C LYS A 98 9.73 -2.39 10.34
N LEU A 99 9.61 -1.19 9.79
CA LEU A 99 10.58 -0.14 10.03
C LEU A 99 10.61 0.31 11.50
N THR A 100 9.44 0.49 12.13
CA THR A 100 9.34 0.87 13.54
C THR A 100 10.02 -0.16 14.45
N LEU A 101 9.76 -1.45 14.24
CA LEU A 101 10.41 -2.52 15.01
C LEU A 101 11.93 -2.56 14.80
N ILE A 102 12.39 -2.39 13.56
CA ILE A 102 13.84 -2.29 13.27
C ILE A 102 14.48 -1.11 14.02
N GLU A 103 13.81 0.04 14.04
CA GLU A 103 14.29 1.24 14.73
C GLU A 103 14.31 1.07 16.26
N GLU A 104 13.32 0.39 16.83
CA GLU A 104 13.30 0.03 18.25
C GLU A 104 14.43 -0.93 18.63
N ILE A 105 14.69 -1.97 17.82
CA ILE A 105 15.80 -2.91 18.03
C ILE A 105 17.16 -2.20 17.91
N LEU A 106 17.31 -1.28 16.96
CA LEU A 106 18.55 -0.51 16.82
C LEU A 106 18.75 0.44 18.01
N LYS A 107 17.68 1.05 18.52
CA LYS A 107 17.73 1.92 19.70
C LYS A 107 18.04 1.13 20.97
N SER A 108 17.55 -0.10 21.11
CA SER A 108 17.83 -0.95 22.27
C SER A 108 19.28 -1.47 22.28
N ARG A 109 19.86 -1.76 21.11
CA ARG A 109 21.26 -2.19 20.96
C ARG A 109 22.30 -1.06 21.03
N GLY A 110 21.87 0.19 20.90
CA GLY A 110 22.73 1.38 21.04
C GLY A 110 22.86 1.90 22.47
N LYS A 111 22.18 1.29 23.44
CA LYS A 111 22.37 1.47 24.88
C LYS A 111 23.26 0.36 25.43
#